data_AF-G3CKU7-F1
#
_entry.id   AF-G3CKU7-F1
#
_cell.length_a   1.000
_cell.length_b   1.000
_cell.length_c   1.000
_cell.angle_alpha   90.00
_cell.angle_beta   90.00
_cell.angle_gamma   90.00
#
_symmetry.space_group_name_H-M   'P 1'
#
loop_
_entity.id
_entity.type
_entity.pdbx_description
1 polymer ?
#
loop_
_entity_poly.entity_id
_entity_poly.type
_entity_poly.pdbx_seq_one_letter_code
_entity_poly.pdbx_strand_id
1 'polypeptide(L)'
;AMIKTYWAEKAQLDPKKIFSVSVMPCTAKKYECRRNETMSSSGAQDVDAVISTRELARLIKMSGIDFNSLPEEHADNPLGPYSGAGTIFGATGGVMEAALRTAYAVITGTELGNIDYLPARGLKDVKEAKIDINGTEVRIAVVHQLGNVAQVLEKVREAKAKGGEPPYHFI
;
A
#
# COMPACT_ATOMS: atom_id res chain seq x y z
N ALA A 1 -2.93 8.30 -11.06
CA ALA A 1 -1.72 9.08 -11.38
C ALA A 1 -0.89 8.41 -12.48
N MET A 2 0.01 7.46 -12.16
CA MET A 2 1.02 6.93 -13.11
C MET A 2 0.49 6.45 -14.46
N ILE A 3 -0.66 5.76 -14.49
CA ILE A 3 -1.27 5.27 -15.75
C ILE A 3 -1.64 6.43 -16.69
N LYS A 4 -2.21 7.51 -16.15
CA LYS A 4 -2.73 8.64 -16.93
C LYS A 4 -1.73 9.79 -17.09
N THR A 5 -0.57 9.71 -16.43
CA THR A 5 0.55 10.63 -16.64
C THR A 5 1.65 9.92 -17.42
N TYR A 6 2.50 9.17 -16.73
CA TYR A 6 3.67 8.50 -17.30
C TYR A 6 3.32 7.54 -18.45
N TRP A 7 2.36 6.64 -18.25
CA TRP A 7 2.02 5.67 -19.30
C TRP A 7 1.28 6.30 -20.48
N ALA A 8 0.35 7.22 -20.21
CA ALA A 8 -0.34 7.96 -21.27
C ALA A 8 0.66 8.69 -22.18
N GLU A 9 1.68 9.33 -21.61
CA GLU A 9 2.76 9.97 -22.36
C GLU A 9 3.56 8.94 -23.18
N LYS A 10 4.01 7.85 -22.55
CA LYS A 10 4.79 6.79 -23.21
C LYS A 10 4.03 6.11 -24.36
N ALA A 11 2.73 5.89 -24.19
CA ALA A 11 1.85 5.28 -25.17
C ALA A 11 1.28 6.29 -26.19
N GLN A 12 1.60 7.59 -26.04
CA GLN A 12 1.06 8.68 -26.87
C GLN A 12 -0.47 8.70 -26.92
N LEU A 13 -1.11 8.41 -25.78
CA LEU A 13 -2.56 8.39 -25.61
C LEU A 13 -3.01 9.65 -24.86
N ASP A 14 -4.14 10.20 -25.29
CA ASP A 14 -4.85 11.21 -24.49
C ASP A 14 -5.29 10.58 -23.15
N PRO A 15 -4.86 11.12 -21.99
CA PRO A 15 -5.26 10.61 -20.68
C PRO A 15 -6.78 10.47 -20.50
N LYS A 16 -7.59 11.31 -21.16
CA LYS A 16 -9.05 11.27 -21.10
C LYS A 16 -9.65 10.06 -21.82
N LYS A 17 -8.90 9.42 -22.73
CA LYS A 17 -9.32 8.20 -23.43
C LYS A 17 -8.98 6.92 -22.67
N ILE A 18 -8.17 7.00 -21.61
CA ILE A 18 -7.81 5.85 -20.78
C ILE A 18 -8.89 5.66 -19.72
N PHE A 19 -9.51 4.48 -19.69
CA PHE A 19 -10.40 4.06 -18.63
C PHE A 19 -9.67 3.11 -17.67
N SER A 20 -9.30 3.63 -16.50
CA SER A 20 -8.55 2.94 -15.45
C SER A 20 -9.49 2.28 -14.45
N VAL A 21 -9.45 0.94 -14.39
CA VAL A 21 -10.23 0.13 -13.46
C VAL A 21 -9.30 -0.48 -12.41
N SER A 22 -9.64 -0.30 -11.15
CA SER A 22 -8.91 -0.87 -10.03
C SER A 22 -9.70 -1.99 -9.36
N VAL A 23 -9.06 -3.14 -9.14
CA VAL A 23 -9.64 -4.27 -8.40
C VAL A 23 -9.09 -4.26 -6.98
N MET A 24 -9.97 -4.16 -5.98
CA MET A 24 -9.57 -3.91 -4.60
C MET A 24 -10.24 -4.87 -3.61
N PRO A 25 -9.53 -5.35 -2.58
CA PRO A 25 -10.16 -6.10 -1.48
C PRO A 25 -10.89 -5.18 -0.47
N CYS A 26 -11.09 -3.90 -0.79
CA CYS A 26 -11.60 -2.88 0.11
C CYS A 26 -12.71 -2.05 -0.55
N THR A 27 -13.80 -1.83 0.19
CA THR A 27 -14.90 -0.97 -0.27
C THR A 27 -14.56 0.52 -0.15
N ALA A 28 -13.73 0.91 0.82
CA ALA A 28 -13.34 2.31 1.01
C ALA A 28 -12.57 2.88 -0.20
N LYS A 29 -11.88 2.04 -0.97
CA LYS A 29 -11.19 2.45 -2.20
C LYS A 29 -12.13 3.03 -3.25
N LYS A 30 -13.42 2.64 -3.25
CA LYS A 30 -14.45 3.22 -4.12
C LYS A 30 -14.73 4.69 -3.78
N TYR A 31 -14.65 5.05 -2.51
CA TYR A 31 -14.74 6.45 -2.08
C TYR A 31 -13.41 7.18 -2.32
N GLU A 32 -12.28 6.53 -1.99
CA GLU A 32 -10.95 7.12 -2.09
C GLU A 32 -10.65 7.67 -3.49
N CYS A 33 -11.00 6.92 -4.55
CA CYS A 33 -10.72 7.38 -5.90
C CYS A 33 -11.42 8.70 -6.26
N ARG A 34 -12.50 9.09 -5.58
CA ARG A 34 -13.25 10.35 -5.82
C ARG A 34 -13.18 11.31 -4.64
N ARG A 35 -12.24 11.10 -3.72
CA ARG A 35 -12.21 11.78 -2.42
C ARG A 35 -12.04 13.29 -2.52
N ASN A 36 -11.22 13.77 -3.45
CA ASN A 36 -10.92 15.20 -3.61
C ASN A 36 -10.39 15.53 -5.01
N GLU A 37 -10.17 16.81 -5.26
CA GLU A 37 -9.67 17.34 -6.54
C GLU A 37 -8.30 16.80 -6.95
N THR A 38 -7.48 16.35 -5.98
CA THR A 38 -6.15 15.81 -6.27
C THR A 38 -6.19 14.40 -6.86
N MET A 39 -7.36 13.75 -6.94
CA MET A 39 -7.55 12.47 -7.62
C MET A 39 -7.64 12.60 -9.15
N SER A 40 -7.05 13.65 -9.73
CA SER A 40 -6.99 13.91 -11.17
C SER A 40 -5.62 14.47 -11.58
N SER A 41 -4.56 13.67 -11.39
CA SER A 41 -3.17 14.12 -11.54
C SER A 41 -2.83 14.61 -12.96
N SER A 42 -3.52 14.09 -13.98
CA SER A 42 -3.33 14.46 -15.38
C SER A 42 -4.40 15.45 -15.90
N GLY A 43 -5.21 16.03 -15.01
CA GLY A 43 -6.44 16.74 -15.38
C GLY A 43 -7.60 15.82 -15.79
N ALA A 44 -7.41 14.51 -15.71
CA ALA A 44 -8.44 13.50 -15.82
C ALA A 44 -8.43 12.61 -14.56
N GLN A 45 -9.58 12.06 -14.21
CA GLN A 45 -9.78 11.18 -13.05
C GLN A 45 -8.76 10.04 -13.01
N ASP A 46 -8.00 9.90 -11.92
CA ASP A 46 -6.86 8.98 -11.83
C ASP A 46 -7.26 7.49 -11.92
N VAL A 47 -8.41 7.16 -11.31
CA VAL A 47 -9.03 5.83 -11.33
C VAL A 47 -10.52 6.04 -11.58
N ASP A 48 -11.03 5.56 -12.71
CA ASP A 48 -12.40 5.81 -13.17
C ASP A 48 -13.41 4.91 -12.45
N ALA A 49 -13.02 3.66 -12.21
CA ALA A 49 -13.84 2.67 -11.51
C ALA A 49 -13.01 1.84 -10.53
N VAL A 50 -13.63 1.49 -9.41
CA VAL A 50 -13.09 0.54 -8.45
C VAL A 50 -14.11 -0.57 -8.24
N ILE A 51 -13.71 -1.80 -8.49
CA ILE A 51 -14.52 -3.00 -8.23
C ILE A 51 -13.87 -3.83 -7.12
N SER A 52 -14.70 -4.46 -6.30
CA SER A 52 -14.21 -5.36 -5.27
C SER A 52 -13.77 -6.71 -5.85
N THR A 53 -12.96 -7.47 -5.11
CA THR A 53 -12.64 -8.87 -5.44
C THR A 53 -13.90 -9.71 -5.68
N ARG A 54 -14.99 -9.44 -4.93
CA ARG A 54 -16.29 -10.13 -5.12
C ARG A 54 -16.97 -9.75 -6.42
N GLU A 55 -16.87 -8.49 -6.85
CA GLU A 55 -17.44 -8.03 -8.12
C GLU A 55 -16.68 -8.61 -9.31
N LEU A 56 -15.34 -8.65 -9.24
CA LEU A 56 -14.54 -9.33 -10.27
C LEU A 56 -14.89 -10.82 -10.35
N ALA A 57 -14.98 -11.52 -9.21
CA ALA A 57 -15.33 -12.93 -9.19
C ALA A 57 -16.71 -13.21 -9.80
N ARG A 58 -17.69 -12.31 -9.62
CA ARG A 58 -19.00 -12.41 -10.29
C ARG A 58 -18.89 -12.18 -11.79
N LEU A 59 -18.11 -11.18 -12.21
CA LEU A 59 -17.91 -10.88 -13.63
C LEU A 59 -17.29 -12.08 -14.36
N ILE A 60 -16.25 -12.69 -13.80
CA ILE A 60 -15.61 -13.90 -14.36
C ILE A 60 -16.65 -15.02 -14.55
N LYS A 61 -17.47 -15.30 -13.52
CA LYS A 61 -18.51 -16.33 -13.59
C LYS A 61 -19.59 -16.01 -14.62
N MET A 62 -20.03 -14.75 -14.68
CA MET A 62 -21.05 -14.29 -15.64
C MET A 62 -20.56 -14.37 -17.09
N SER A 63 -19.26 -14.20 -17.31
CA SER A 63 -18.63 -14.36 -18.63
C SER A 63 -18.42 -15.83 -19.04
N GLY A 64 -18.80 -16.80 -18.21
CA GLY A 64 -18.64 -18.23 -18.51
C GLY A 64 -17.19 -18.72 -18.46
N ILE A 65 -16.28 -17.97 -17.80
CA ILE A 65 -14.86 -18.32 -17.70
C ILE A 65 -14.66 -19.32 -16.58
N ASP A 66 -14.06 -20.48 -16.89
CA ASP A 66 -13.52 -21.40 -15.88
C ASP A 66 -12.16 -20.90 -15.40
N PHE A 67 -12.18 -20.12 -14.31
CA PHE A 67 -10.99 -19.50 -13.75
C PHE A 67 -9.93 -20.52 -13.31
N ASN A 68 -10.36 -21.69 -12.82
CA ASN A 68 -9.44 -22.68 -12.26
C ASN A 68 -8.65 -23.43 -13.34
N SER A 69 -9.10 -23.40 -14.59
CA SER A 69 -8.43 -24.03 -15.72
C SER A 69 -7.55 -23.07 -16.52
N LEU A 70 -7.51 -21.78 -16.17
CA LEU A 70 -6.72 -20.80 -16.92
C LEU A 70 -5.21 -21.06 -16.74
N PRO A 71 -4.42 -20.94 -17.83
CA PRO A 71 -2.96 -20.95 -17.70
C PRO A 71 -2.47 -19.70 -16.96
N GLU A 72 -1.30 -19.79 -16.35
CA GLU A 72 -0.63 -18.63 -15.78
C GLU A 72 -0.14 -17.69 -16.89
N GLU A 73 -0.31 -16.39 -16.69
CA GLU A 73 0.15 -15.34 -17.60
C GLU A 73 0.82 -14.20 -16.81
N HIS A 74 1.75 -13.51 -17.47
CA HIS A 74 2.42 -12.34 -16.90
C HIS A 74 1.60 -11.08 -17.13
N ALA A 75 1.66 -10.16 -16.17
CA ALA A 75 1.10 -8.82 -16.34
C ALA A 75 1.89 -8.01 -17.39
N ASP A 76 1.21 -7.06 -18.02
CA ASP A 76 1.79 -6.19 -19.05
C ASP A 76 2.92 -5.29 -18.51
N ASN A 77 3.93 -5.05 -19.34
CA ASN A 77 5.04 -4.14 -19.07
C ASN A 77 4.72 -2.73 -19.62
N PRO A 78 5.09 -1.62 -18.95
CA PRO A 78 6.02 -1.50 -17.82
C PRO A 78 5.39 -1.39 -16.44
N LEU A 79 4.06 -1.35 -16.33
CA LEU A 79 3.39 -1.10 -15.04
C LEU A 79 2.99 -2.37 -14.28
N GLY A 80 3.17 -3.55 -14.87
CA GLY A 80 2.87 -4.85 -14.25
C GLY A 80 3.93 -5.43 -13.31
N PRO A 81 5.25 -5.28 -13.55
CA PRO A 81 6.27 -5.82 -12.65
C PRO A 81 6.16 -5.25 -11.22
N TYR A 82 6.32 -6.11 -10.21
CA TYR A 82 6.32 -5.75 -8.79
C TYR A 82 7.43 -6.48 -8.03
N SER A 83 7.88 -5.91 -6.91
CA SER A 83 8.85 -6.53 -6.01
C SER A 83 8.16 -7.33 -4.90
N GLY A 84 8.90 -8.22 -4.22
CA GLY A 84 8.39 -8.94 -3.06
C GLY A 84 7.95 -8.02 -1.91
N ALA A 85 8.51 -6.81 -1.83
CA ALA A 85 8.05 -5.79 -0.89
C ALA A 85 6.64 -5.30 -1.24
N GLY A 86 6.30 -5.16 -2.54
CA GLY A 86 4.95 -4.82 -2.98
C GLY A 86 3.93 -5.92 -2.69
N THR A 87 4.34 -7.19 -2.81
CA THR A 87 3.47 -8.35 -2.58
C THR A 87 2.92 -8.40 -1.14
N ILE A 88 3.71 -8.00 -0.15
CA ILE A 88 3.32 -8.12 1.26
C ILE A 88 2.40 -7.00 1.75
N PHE A 89 2.12 -5.95 0.96
CA PHE A 89 1.30 -4.79 1.39
C PHE A 89 -0.10 -5.18 1.88
N GLY A 90 -0.66 -6.29 1.37
CA GLY A 90 -1.98 -6.77 1.76
C GLY A 90 -2.06 -7.38 3.16
N ALA A 91 -0.93 -7.71 3.79
CA ALA A 91 -0.87 -8.26 5.14
C ALA A 91 -0.62 -7.15 6.17
N THR A 92 -1.18 -7.30 7.39
CA THR A 92 -0.89 -6.36 8.48
C THR A 92 0.60 -6.32 8.80
N GLY A 93 1.18 -5.12 8.71
CA GLY A 93 2.63 -4.88 8.88
C GLY A 93 3.45 -5.02 7.61
N GLY A 94 2.89 -5.48 6.49
CA GLY A 94 3.63 -5.59 5.24
C GLY A 94 4.06 -4.25 4.66
N VAL A 95 3.23 -3.21 4.81
CA VAL A 95 3.60 -1.83 4.42
C VAL A 95 4.78 -1.32 5.26
N MET A 96 4.74 -1.56 6.58
CA MET A 96 5.82 -1.19 7.50
C MET A 96 7.13 -1.88 7.12
N GLU A 97 7.08 -3.19 6.92
CA GLU A 97 8.23 -3.99 6.51
C GLU A 97 8.80 -3.54 5.17
N ALA A 98 7.96 -3.31 4.16
CA ALA A 98 8.39 -2.82 2.86
C ALA A 98 9.05 -1.43 2.94
N ALA A 99 8.47 -0.53 3.74
CA ALA A 99 9.03 0.80 3.96
C ALA A 99 10.40 0.74 4.66
N LEU A 100 10.54 -0.13 5.67
CA LEU A 100 11.80 -0.32 6.39
C LEU A 100 12.90 -0.90 5.50
N ARG A 101 12.60 -1.88 4.63
CA ARG A 101 13.56 -2.42 3.65
C ARG A 101 14.16 -1.31 2.80
N THR A 102 13.30 -0.48 2.19
CA THR A 102 13.73 0.61 1.32
C THR A 102 14.42 1.73 2.09
N ALA A 103 13.88 2.14 3.24
CA ALA A 103 14.47 3.20 4.05
C ALA A 103 15.88 2.82 4.52
N TYR A 104 16.08 1.58 4.96
CA TYR A 104 17.39 1.09 5.35
C TYR A 104 18.39 1.12 4.19
N ALA A 105 18.00 0.60 3.02
CA ALA A 105 18.85 0.60 1.83
C ALA A 105 19.24 2.02 1.37
N VAL A 106 18.28 2.94 1.35
CA VAL A 106 18.51 4.33 0.95
C VAL A 106 19.40 5.08 1.94
N ILE A 107 19.24 4.85 3.25
CA ILE A 107 20.00 5.56 4.29
C ILE A 107 21.41 5.00 4.45
N THR A 108 21.56 3.68 4.42
CA THR A 108 22.84 3.02 4.69
C THR A 108 23.66 2.76 3.43
N GLY A 109 23.02 2.80 2.26
CA GLY A 109 23.63 2.34 1.00
C GLY A 109 23.79 0.82 0.90
N THR A 110 23.25 0.06 1.87
CA THR A 110 23.36 -1.40 1.94
C THR A 110 22.00 -2.05 2.21
N GLU A 111 21.78 -3.24 1.67
CA GLU A 111 20.53 -3.97 1.92
C GLU A 111 20.37 -4.36 3.39
N LEU A 112 19.13 -4.36 3.85
CA LEU A 112 18.77 -4.90 5.16
C LEU A 112 19.04 -6.40 5.13
N GLY A 113 20.15 -6.84 5.74
CA GLY A 113 20.69 -8.19 5.57
C GLY A 113 19.63 -9.30 5.64
N ASN A 114 18.83 -9.32 6.72
CA ASN A 114 17.59 -10.08 6.72
C ASN A 114 16.41 -9.17 6.34
N ILE A 115 15.89 -9.38 5.12
CA ILE A 115 14.73 -8.63 4.61
C ILE A 115 13.44 -8.94 5.38
N ASP A 116 13.36 -10.09 6.06
CA ASP A 116 12.19 -10.47 6.83
C ASP A 116 12.18 -9.75 8.19
N TYR A 117 11.39 -8.67 8.25
CA TYR A 117 11.18 -7.94 9.50
C TYR A 117 10.03 -8.56 10.31
N LEU A 118 10.33 -9.71 10.93
CA LEU A 118 9.37 -10.48 11.72
C LEU A 118 8.59 -9.69 12.79
N PRO A 119 9.17 -8.68 13.48
CA PRO A 119 8.41 -7.90 14.48
C PRO A 119 7.19 -7.16 13.93
N ALA A 120 7.12 -6.86 12.63
CA ALA A 120 5.94 -6.24 12.02
C ALA A 120 4.85 -7.26 11.63
N ARG A 121 5.17 -8.55 11.54
CA ARG A 121 4.27 -9.60 11.05
C ARG A 121 3.36 -10.15 12.14
N GLY A 122 2.35 -10.92 11.72
CA GLY A 122 1.38 -11.58 12.60
C GLY A 122 0.15 -10.73 12.93
N LEU A 123 -0.79 -11.36 13.66
CA LEU A 123 -2.15 -10.84 13.89
C LEU A 123 -2.35 -10.14 15.24
N LYS A 124 -1.26 -9.89 15.99
CA LYS A 124 -1.35 -9.11 17.23
C LYS A 124 -1.91 -7.73 16.93
N ASP A 125 -2.84 -7.28 17.77
CA ASP A 125 -3.58 -6.02 17.65
C ASP A 125 -2.67 -4.80 17.46
N VAL A 126 -1.67 -4.67 18.32
CA VAL A 126 -0.63 -3.64 18.22
C VAL A 126 0.73 -4.32 18.34
N LYS A 127 1.57 -4.09 17.35
CA LYS A 127 2.96 -4.55 17.30
C LYS A 127 3.85 -3.34 17.40
N GLU A 128 4.77 -3.34 18.35
CA GLU A 128 5.70 -2.24 18.58
C GLU A 128 7.11 -2.81 18.48
N ALA A 129 7.98 -2.11 17.76
CA ALA A 129 9.34 -2.54 17.59
C ALA A 129 10.28 -1.34 17.45
N LYS A 130 11.57 -1.61 17.61
CA LYS A 130 12.63 -0.64 17.41
C LYS A 130 13.62 -1.23 16.41
N ILE A 131 14.15 -0.40 15.54
CA ILE A 131 15.19 -0.77 14.59
C ILE A 131 16.25 0.33 14.57
N ASP A 132 17.51 -0.05 14.70
CA ASP A 132 18.62 0.88 14.49
C ASP A 132 18.87 1.02 12.98
N ILE A 133 18.85 2.27 12.51
CA ILE A 133 19.22 2.61 11.14
C ILE A 133 20.40 3.58 11.23
N ASN A 134 21.60 3.07 11.01
CA ASN A 134 22.84 3.86 11.03
C ASN A 134 23.04 4.65 12.33
N GLY A 135 22.81 4.02 13.49
CA GLY A 135 22.93 4.65 14.81
C GLY A 135 21.72 5.48 15.24
N THR A 136 20.67 5.55 14.42
CA THR A 136 19.39 6.19 14.77
C THR A 136 18.37 5.12 15.16
N GLU A 137 17.91 5.15 16.41
CA GLU A 137 16.85 4.24 16.88
C GLU A 137 15.48 4.67 16.34
N VAL A 138 14.97 3.94 15.33
CA VAL A 138 13.64 4.14 14.77
C VAL A 138 12.62 3.26 15.50
N ARG A 139 11.83 3.89 16.35
CA ARG A 139 10.63 3.32 16.99
C ARG A 139 9.44 3.26 16.02
N ILE A 140 8.83 2.09 15.88
CA ILE A 140 7.69 1.85 15.00
C ILE A 140 6.52 1.21 15.75
N ALA A 141 5.31 1.45 15.26
CA ALA A 141 4.12 0.70 15.64
C ALA A 141 3.41 0.18 14.38
N VAL A 142 2.72 -0.95 14.49
CA VAL A 142 1.80 -1.47 13.47
C VAL A 142 0.49 -1.77 14.15
N VAL A 143 -0.55 -1.07 13.73
CA VAL A 143 -1.91 -1.23 14.26
C VAL A 143 -2.73 -2.11 13.33
N HIS A 144 -3.18 -3.26 13.83
CA HIS A 144 -4.12 -4.11 13.15
C HIS A 144 -5.55 -3.77 13.60
N GLN A 145 -6.47 -3.55 12.66
CA GLN A 145 -7.87 -3.14 12.90
C GLN A 145 -8.06 -1.71 13.42
N LEU A 146 -9.12 -1.06 12.98
CA LEU A 146 -9.47 0.31 13.40
C LEU A 146 -9.78 0.42 14.90
N GLY A 147 -10.34 -0.64 15.50
CA GLY A 147 -10.65 -0.68 16.94
C GLY A 147 -9.42 -0.47 17.84
N ASN A 148 -8.23 -0.79 17.33
CA ASN A 148 -6.97 -0.68 18.06
C ASN A 148 -6.26 0.66 17.82
N VAL A 149 -6.79 1.55 16.99
CA VAL A 149 -6.15 2.84 16.67
C VAL A 149 -6.17 3.80 17.87
N ALA A 150 -7.28 3.83 18.61
CA ALA A 150 -7.46 4.77 19.71
C ALA A 150 -6.37 4.64 20.79
N GLN A 151 -6.00 3.40 21.17
CA GLN A 151 -4.96 3.14 22.17
C GLN A 151 -3.58 3.66 21.74
N VAL A 152 -3.24 3.59 20.44
CA VAL A 152 -1.95 4.10 19.94
C VAL A 152 -1.98 5.62 19.81
N LEU A 153 -3.09 6.18 19.33
CA LEU A 153 -3.24 7.64 19.23
C LEU A 153 -3.22 8.31 20.61
N GLU A 154 -3.75 7.67 21.64
CA GLU A 154 -3.72 8.26 22.99
C GLU A 154 -2.29 8.39 23.52
N LYS A 155 -1.44 7.38 23.33
CA LYS A 155 0.00 7.49 23.64
C LYS A 155 0.67 8.67 22.93
N VAL A 156 0.34 8.90 21.66
CA VAL A 156 0.85 10.03 20.87
C VAL A 156 0.34 11.37 21.42
N ARG A 157 -0.94 11.47 21.77
CA ARG A 157 -1.55 12.68 22.35
C ARG A 157 -0.95 13.01 23.71
N GLU A 158 -0.79 12.02 24.58
CA GLU A 158 -0.18 12.20 25.90
C GLU A 158 1.26 12.69 25.79
N ALA A 159 2.07 12.09 24.91
CA ALA A 159 3.45 12.53 24.68
C ALA A 159 3.48 13.99 24.18
N LYS A 160 2.60 14.33 23.23
CA LYS A 160 2.47 15.69 22.72
C LYS A 160 2.04 16.69 23.81
N ALA A 161 1.07 16.34 24.65
CA ALA A 161 0.58 17.20 25.73
C ALA A 161 1.65 17.46 26.79
N LYS A 162 2.55 16.50 27.03
CA LYS A 162 3.71 16.63 27.92
C LYS A 162 4.90 17.38 27.29
N GLY A 163 4.79 17.81 26.03
CA GLY A 163 5.89 18.42 25.28
C GLY A 163 7.06 17.46 24.99
N GLY A 164 6.81 16.15 25.07
CA GLY A 164 7.81 15.12 24.85
C GLY A 164 7.92 14.68 23.38
N GLU A 165 8.93 13.86 23.10
CA GLU A 165 9.10 13.23 21.78
C GLU A 165 7.97 12.23 21.50
N PRO A 166 7.47 12.12 20.25
CA PRO A 166 6.52 11.10 19.88
C PRO A 166 7.03 9.67 20.20
N PRO A 167 6.16 8.79 20.72
CA PRO A 167 6.56 7.42 21.07
C PRO A 167 7.01 6.61 19.85
N TYR A 168 6.54 6.96 18.66
CA TYR A 168 6.84 6.27 17.40
C TYR A 168 7.20 7.29 16.31
N HIS A 169 8.16 6.96 15.46
CA HIS A 169 8.51 7.73 14.26
C HIS A 169 7.63 7.34 13.06
N PHE A 170 7.16 6.09 13.03
CA PHE A 170 6.26 5.59 11.99
C PHE A 170 5.24 4.61 12.61
N ILE A 171 3.96 4.77 12.26
CA ILE A 171 2.80 3.99 12.75
C ILE A 171 2.06 3.43 11.54
#